data_AF-A0A497CB75-F1
#
_entry.id   AF-A0A497CB75-F1
#
_cell.length_a   1.000
_cell.length_b   1.000
_cell.length_c   1.000
_cell.angle_alpha   90.00
_cell.angle_beta   90.00
_cell.angle_gamma   90.00
#
_symmetry.space_group_name_H-M   'P 1'
#
loop_
_entity.id
_entity.type
_entity.pdbx_description
1 polymer ?
#
loop_
_entity_poly.entity_id
_entity_poly.type
_entity_poly.pdbx_seq_one_letter_code
_entity_poly.pdbx_strand_id
1 'polypeptide(L)' 'MSKSQTLDEIAEFWDTHSLDDYWDQTHEVEFEVRAKQRRRITLVPEIYTQVESQACERGILPETLVNLWLVERLQETG' A
#
# COMPACT_ATOMS: atom_id res chain seq x y z
N MET A 1 23.86 -20.30 2.40
CA MET A 1 22.49 -19.80 2.26
C MET A 1 22.02 -20.08 0.83
N SER A 2 21.01 -20.96 0.70
CA SER A 2 20.36 -21.60 -0.49
C SER A 2 21.19 -22.09 -1.70
N LYS A 3 22.28 -21.42 -2.13
CA LYS A 3 23.03 -21.72 -3.37
C LYS A 3 22.17 -21.79 -4.66
N SER A 4 20.93 -21.30 -4.61
CA SER A 4 19.98 -21.36 -5.71
C SER A 4 20.28 -20.30 -6.77
N GLN A 5 19.89 -20.57 -8.02
CA GLN A 5 20.15 -19.67 -9.15
C GLN A 5 18.94 -18.82 -9.53
N THR A 6 17.76 -19.13 -8.98
CA THR A 6 16.50 -18.44 -9.28
C THR A 6 15.76 -18.01 -8.01
N LEU A 7 14.89 -17.02 -8.13
CA LEU A 7 14.08 -16.53 -7.00
C LEU A 7 13.08 -17.59 -6.50
N ASP A 8 12.51 -18.38 -7.42
CA ASP A 8 11.54 -19.43 -7.08
C ASP A 8 12.20 -20.54 -6.25
N GLU A 9 13.41 -20.96 -6.60
CA GLU A 9 14.18 -21.95 -5.83
C GLU A 9 14.57 -21.45 -4.43
N ILE A 10 14.79 -20.13 -4.26
CA ILE A 10 15.05 -19.53 -2.95
C ILE A 10 13.78 -19.56 -2.10
N ALA A 11 12.63 -19.25 -2.70
CA ALA A 11 11.35 -19.29 -2.02
C ALA A 11 10.99 -20.71 -1.55
N GLU A 12 11.09 -21.72 -2.43
CA GLU A 12 10.79 -23.12 -2.10
C GLU A 12 11.71 -23.68 -1.00
N PHE A 13 12.98 -23.23 -0.97
CA PHE A 13 13.89 -23.56 0.13
C PHE A 13 13.38 -22.99 1.47
N TRP A 14 12.99 -21.71 1.52
CA TRP A 14 12.51 -21.08 2.75
C TRP A 14 11.08 -21.45 3.16
N ASP A 15 10.27 -21.98 2.26
CA ASP A 15 8.96 -22.57 2.62
C ASP A 15 9.12 -23.79 3.54
N THR A 16 10.28 -24.46 3.49
CA THR A 16 10.57 -25.69 4.25
C THR A 16 11.64 -25.52 5.34
N HIS A 17 12.34 -24.39 5.38
CA HIS A 17 13.43 -24.12 6.33
C HIS A 17 13.12 -22.89 7.19
N SER A 18 13.39 -22.97 8.50
CA SER A 18 13.26 -21.81 9.38
C SER A 18 14.48 -20.91 9.25
N LEU A 19 14.27 -19.59 9.27
CA LEU A 19 15.38 -18.62 9.33
C LEU A 19 16.19 -18.78 10.63
N ASP A 20 15.54 -19.19 11.72
CA ASP A 20 16.15 -19.34 13.04
C ASP A 20 17.32 -20.35 13.01
N ASP A 21 17.20 -21.40 12.20
CA ASP A 21 18.23 -22.46 12.05
C ASP A 21 19.54 -21.92 11.43
N TYR A 22 19.49 -20.73 10.85
CA TYR A 22 20.61 -20.09 10.17
C TYR A 22 20.95 -18.71 10.75
N TRP A 23 20.39 -18.35 11.91
CA TRP A 23 20.56 -17.01 12.52
C TRP A 23 22.03 -16.63 12.71
N ASP A 24 22.86 -17.57 13.19
CA ASP A 24 24.31 -17.38 13.38
C ASP A 24 25.10 -17.17 12.07
N GLN A 25 24.50 -17.45 10.92
CA GLN A 25 25.05 -17.24 9.59
C GLN A 25 24.52 -15.96 8.93
N THR A 26 23.62 -15.23 9.59
CA THR A 26 23.13 -13.91 9.18
C THR A 26 23.97 -12.79 9.80
N HIS A 27 23.85 -11.59 9.24
CA HIS A 27 24.42 -10.39 9.83
C HIS A 27 23.36 -9.30 9.86
N GLU A 28 23.43 -8.44 10.87
CA GLU A 28 22.55 -7.29 10.98
C GLU A 28 22.80 -6.31 9.84
N VAL A 29 21.70 -5.81 9.25
CA VAL A 29 21.74 -4.82 8.17
C VAL A 29 20.78 -3.69 8.52
N GLU A 30 21.29 -2.45 8.52
CA GLU A 30 20.47 -1.25 8.60
C GLU A 30 19.94 -0.90 7.20
N PHE A 31 18.63 -0.63 7.10
CA PHE A 31 18.00 -0.15 5.88
C PHE A 31 16.99 0.96 6.18
N GLU A 32 16.93 1.96 5.29
CA GLU A 32 16.02 3.08 5.43
C GLU A 32 14.70 2.77 4.72
N VAL A 33 13.61 2.65 5.47
CA VAL A 33 12.26 2.53 4.89
C VAL A 33 11.62 3.92 4.81
N ARG A 34 11.34 4.37 3.60
CA ARG A 34 10.56 5.60 3.37
C ARG A 34 9.06 5.34 3.58
N ALA A 35 8.66 5.16 4.84
CA ALA A 35 7.26 5.07 5.23
C ALA A 35 6.68 6.48 5.41
N LYS A 36 6.17 7.10 4.34
CA LYS A 36 5.41 8.36 4.48
C LYS A 36 4.14 8.11 5.28
N GLN A 37 3.97 8.81 6.40
CA GLN A 37 2.73 8.76 7.18
C GLN A 37 1.58 9.32 6.33
N ARG A 38 0.65 8.44 5.94
CA ARG A 38 -0.55 8.84 5.19
C ARG A 38 -1.67 9.14 6.17
N ARG A 39 -2.25 10.33 6.07
CA ARG A 39 -3.52 10.65 6.73
C ARG A 39 -4.65 10.08 5.88
N ARG A 40 -5.54 9.30 6.49
CA ARG A 40 -6.66 8.65 5.82
C ARG A 40 -7.97 9.11 6.45
N ILE A 41 -8.94 9.48 5.62
CA ILE A 41 -10.31 9.73 6.04
C ILE A 41 -11.14 8.58 5.50
N THR A 42 -11.88 7.90 6.39
CA THR A 42 -12.74 6.79 5.99
C THR A 42 -14.10 7.32 5.58
N LEU A 43 -14.59 6.86 4.43
CA LEU A 43 -15.95 7.11 3.98
C LEU A 43 -16.83 5.94 4.38
N VAL A 44 -18.09 6.22 4.74
CA VAL A 44 -19.08 5.16 4.92
C VAL A 44 -19.37 4.48 3.57
N PRO A 45 -19.69 3.17 3.55
CA PRO A 45 -19.82 2.39 2.32
C PRO A 45 -20.77 3.02 1.29
N GLU A 46 -21.90 3.54 1.74
CA GLU A 46 -22.95 4.12 0.89
C GLU A 46 -22.44 5.36 0.14
N ILE A 47 -21.65 6.20 0.82
CA ILE A 47 -21.04 7.38 0.23
C ILE A 47 -19.93 6.97 -0.74
N TYR A 48 -19.12 5.96 -0.39
CA TYR A 48 -18.07 5.48 -1.26
C TYR A 48 -18.63 4.97 -2.59
N THR A 49 -19.70 4.17 -2.57
CA THR A 49 -20.35 3.68 -3.79
C THR A 49 -20.83 4.81 -4.70
N GLN A 50 -21.38 5.89 -4.12
CA GLN A 50 -21.81 7.05 -4.91
C GLN A 50 -20.63 7.81 -5.54
N VAL A 51 -19.55 7.99 -4.77
CA VAL A 51 -18.31 8.61 -5.27
C VAL A 51 -17.71 7.76 -6.39
N GLU A 52 -17.66 6.44 -6.21
CA GLU A 52 -17.10 5.51 -7.19
C GLU A 52 -17.86 5.56 -8.52
N SER A 53 -19.19 5.50 -8.49
CA SER A 53 -20.03 5.62 -9.69
C SER A 53 -19.74 6.92 -10.44
N GLN A 54 -19.73 8.05 -9.74
CA GLN A 54 -19.49 9.36 -10.36
C GLN A 54 -18.06 9.54 -10.86
N ALA A 55 -17.08 8.98 -10.16
CA ALA A 55 -15.68 9.02 -10.57
C ALA A 55 -15.47 8.17 -11.83
N CYS A 56 -16.11 7.00 -11.91
CA CYS A 56 -16.11 6.12 -13.06
C CYS A 56 -16.70 6.80 -14.30
N GLU A 57 -17.86 7.45 -14.17
CA GLU A 57 -18.49 8.20 -15.28
C GLU A 57 -17.60 9.33 -15.80
N ARG A 58 -16.78 9.93 -14.93
CA ARG A 58 -15.85 11.02 -15.26
C ARG A 58 -14.46 10.53 -15.69
N GLY A 59 -14.19 9.23 -15.64
CA GLY A 59 -12.89 8.64 -15.97
C GLY A 59 -11.76 9.04 -15.02
N ILE A 60 -12.07 9.35 -13.76
CA ILE A 60 -11.09 9.76 -12.73
C ILE A 60 -11.14 8.84 -11.51
N LEU A 61 -10.15 8.95 -10.63
CA LEU A 61 -10.12 8.19 -9.39
C LEU A 61 -11.13 8.77 -8.36
N PRO A 62 -11.77 7.92 -7.53
CA PRO A 62 -12.61 8.36 -6.42
C PRO A 62 -11.91 9.38 -5.50
N GLU A 63 -10.62 9.17 -5.21
CA GLU A 63 -9.80 10.09 -4.41
C GLU A 63 -9.68 11.47 -5.06
N THR A 64 -9.50 11.53 -6.38
CA THR A 64 -9.45 12.79 -7.13
C THR A 64 -10.78 13.53 -7.05
N LEU A 65 -11.90 12.82 -7.21
CA LEU A 65 -13.23 13.41 -7.13
C LEU A 65 -13.52 13.98 -5.75
N VAL A 66 -13.22 13.22 -4.69
CA VAL A 66 -13.38 13.67 -3.29
C VAL A 66 -12.55 14.92 -3.03
N ASN A 67 -11.29 14.95 -3.47
CA ASN A 67 -10.43 16.11 -3.30
C ASN A 67 -10.99 17.35 -4.02
N LEU A 68 -11.49 17.21 -5.25
CA LEU A 68 -12.08 18.32 -6.00
C LEU A 68 -13.28 18.92 -5.26
N TRP A 69 -14.21 18.07 -4.81
CA TRP A 69 -15.38 18.53 -4.06
C TRP A 69 -15.03 19.18 -2.73
N LEU A 70 -14.02 18.66 -2.01
CA LEU A 70 -13.56 19.27 -0.77
C LEU A 70 -12.96 20.66 -1.03
N VAL A 71 -12.18 20.83 -2.11
CA VAL A 71 -11.63 22.15 -2.48
C VAL A 71 -12.75 23.14 -2.79
N GLU A 72 -13.74 22.74 -3.61
CA GLU A 72 -14.90 23.58 -3.95
C GLU A 72 -15.64 24.04 -2.68
N ARG A 73 -15.95 23.12 -1.76
CA ARG A 73 -16.69 23.44 -0.53
C ARG A 73 -15.90 24.32 0.44
N LEU A 74 -14.59 24.12 0.54
CA LEU A 74 -13.73 24.95 1.39
C LEU A 74 -13.58 26.36 0.83
N GLN A 75 -13.64 26.55 -0.49
CA GLN A 75 -13.63 27.87 -1.12
C GLN A 75 -14.94 28.63 -0.94
N GLU A 76 -16.09 27.94 -0.92
CA GLU A 76 -17.40 28.57 -0.68
C GLU A 76 -17.60 29.03 0.77
N THR A 77 -16.89 28.41 1.72
CA THR A 77 -17.06 28.65 3.16
C THR A 77 -16.05 29.68 3.71
N GLY A 78 -15.00 30.02 2.96
CA GLY A 78 -13.97 30.99 3.33
C GLY A 78 -14.24 32.39 2.79
#